data_AF-A0A2C6AYB2-F1
#
_entry.id   AF-A0A2C6AYB2-F1
#
_cell.length_a   1.000
_cell.length_b   1.000
_cell.length_c   1.000
_cell.angle_alpha   90.00
_cell.angle_beta   90.00
_cell.angle_gamma   90.00
#
_symmetry.space_group_name_H-M   'P 1'
#
loop_
_entity.id
_entity.type
_entity.pdbx_description
1 polymer ?
#
loop_
_entity_poly.entity_id
_entity_poly.type
_entity_poly.pdbx_seq_one_letter_code
_entity_poly.pdbx_strand_id
1 'polypeptide(L)' 'MDTKREKEIAQKLYLKIELYFRENNTNRHKVAQKMGHRKQAVSEIMLRLKDGKFPRISSLLKLQEALGTTLIFFDI' A
#
# COMPACT_ATOMS: atom_id res chain seq x y z
N MET A 1 -5.64 1.41 -22.29
CA MET A 1 -5.06 0.54 -21.26
C MET A 1 -6.21 -0.07 -20.47
N ASP A 2 -6.18 -1.38 -20.26
CA ASP A 2 -7.33 -2.14 -19.78
C ASP A 2 -7.62 -1.80 -18.30
N THR A 3 -8.61 -0.93 -18.06
CA THR A 3 -8.98 -0.45 -16.72
C THR A 3 -9.30 -1.58 -15.74
N LYS A 4 -9.71 -2.74 -16.26
CA LYS A 4 -9.90 -3.97 -15.48
C LYS A 4 -8.58 -4.50 -14.93
N ARG A 5 -7.53 -4.51 -15.74
CA ARG A 5 -6.19 -4.97 -15.35
C ARG A 5 -5.57 -4.07 -14.29
N GLU A 6 -5.68 -2.75 -14.44
CA GLU A 6 -5.21 -1.80 -13.41
C GLU A 6 -5.93 -2.00 -12.07
N LYS A 7 -7.25 -2.17 -12.12
CA LYS A 7 -8.08 -2.46 -10.94
C LYS A 7 -7.64 -3.74 -10.23
N GLU A 8 -7.40 -4.80 -10.98
CA GLU A 8 -6.92 -6.08 -10.44
C GLU A 8 -5.54 -5.96 -9.78
N ILE A 9 -4.62 -5.20 -10.38
CA ILE A 9 -3.29 -4.98 -9.80
C ILE A 9 -3.40 -4.21 -8.48
N ALA A 10 -4.21 -3.16 -8.43
CA ALA A 10 -4.43 -2.39 -7.20
C ALA A 10 -5.02 -3.26 -6.07
N GLN A 11 -5.98 -4.14 -6.38
CA GLN A 11 -6.57 -5.07 -5.41
C GLN A 11 -5.58 -6.15 -4.95
N LYS A 12 -4.74 -6.68 -5.85
CA LYS A 12 -3.65 -7.59 -5.49
C LYS A 12 -2.66 -6.93 -4.55
N LEU A 13 -2.34 -5.65 -4.80
CA LEU A 13 -1.46 -4.87 -3.93
C LEU A 13 -2.06 -4.67 -2.54
N TYR A 14 -3.36 -4.35 -2.46
CA TYR A 14 -4.11 -4.29 -1.20
C TYR A 14 -3.98 -5.58 -0.39
N LEU A 15 -4.23 -6.74 -1.02
CA LEU A 15 -4.14 -8.05 -0.35
C LEU A 15 -2.73 -8.33 0.16
N LYS A 16 -1.69 -8.03 -0.64
CA LYS A 16 -0.29 -8.22 -0.25
C LYS A 16 0.05 -7.39 1.01
N ILE A 17 -0.43 -6.15 1.09
CA ILE A 17 -0.19 -5.29 2.24
C ILE A 17 -0.98 -5.78 3.48
N GLU A 18 -2.24 -6.22 3.32
CA GLU A 18 -3.02 -6.80 4.43
C GLU A 18 -2.37 -8.07 4.99
N LEU A 19 -1.86 -8.95 4.11
CA LEU A 19 -1.12 -10.14 4.52
C LEU A 19 0.13 -9.77 5.32
N TYR A 20 0.91 -8.79 4.84
CA TYR A 20 2.06 -8.28 5.59
C TYR A 20 1.67 -7.81 7.00
N PHE A 21 0.56 -7.05 7.13
CA PHE A 21 0.09 -6.59 8.45
C PHE A 21 -0.19 -7.75 9.39
N ARG A 22 -0.85 -8.81 8.89
CA ARG A 22 -1.18 -10.01 9.64
C ARG A 22 0.09 -10.78 10.05
N GLU A 23 1.00 -11.02 9.12
CA GLU A 23 2.23 -11.81 9.35
C GLU A 23 3.19 -11.12 10.32
N ASN A 24 3.27 -9.79 10.28
CA ASN A 24 4.21 -9.01 11.09
C ASN A 24 3.60 -8.49 12.40
N ASN A 25 2.37 -8.91 12.73
CA ASN A 25 1.60 -8.44 13.90
C ASN A 25 1.69 -6.91 14.10
N THR A 26 1.56 -6.18 12.98
CA THR A 26 1.65 -4.72 12.95
C THR A 26 0.32 -4.15 12.48
N ASN A 27 0.16 -2.84 12.64
CA ASN A 27 -1.09 -2.17 12.31
C ASN A 27 -0.84 -0.89 11.52
N ARG A 28 -1.91 -0.43 10.86
CA ARG A 28 -1.89 0.75 9.99
C ARG A 28 -1.39 2.00 10.72
N HIS A 29 -1.71 2.14 12.00
CA HIS A 29 -1.28 3.28 12.79
C HIS A 29 0.22 3.30 13.05
N LYS A 30 0.81 2.16 13.45
CA LYS A 30 2.26 2.00 13.63
C LYS A 30 3.02 2.28 12.33
N VAL A 31 2.51 1.79 11.20
CA VAL A 31 3.12 2.05 9.89
C VAL A 31 2.99 3.52 9.51
N ALA A 32 1.85 4.17 9.75
CA ALA A 32 1.70 5.60 9.50
C ALA A 32 2.72 6.46 10.27
N GLN A 33 3.02 6.07 11.53
CA GLN A 33 4.08 6.71 12.31
C GLN A 33 5.46 6.52 11.68
N LYS A 34 5.80 5.30 11.25
CA LYS A 34 7.08 5.05 10.54
C LYS A 34 7.22 5.86 9.25
N MET A 35 6.11 6.10 8.55
CA MET A 35 6.11 6.92 7.34
C MET A 35 6.27 8.43 7.64
N GLY A 36 6.15 8.87 8.90
CA GLY A 36 6.10 10.29 9.27
C GLY A 36 4.79 10.97 8.86
N HIS A 37 3.69 10.23 8.77
CA HIS A 37 2.39 10.72 8.32
C HIS A 37 1.32 10.70 9.41
N ARG A 38 0.18 11.34 9.13
CA ARG A 38 -1.01 11.28 9.98
C ARG A 38 -1.51 9.85 10.13
N LYS A 39 -2.16 9.55 11.26
CA LYS A 39 -2.67 8.20 11.59
C LYS A 39 -3.54 7.56 10.49
N GLN A 40 -4.24 8.39 9.72
CA GLN A 40 -5.18 7.96 8.68
C GLN A 40 -4.54 7.66 7.32
N ALA A 41 -3.30 8.10 7.08
CA ALA A 41 -2.67 8.03 5.76
C ALA A 41 -2.60 6.60 5.19
N VAL A 42 -2.26 5.62 6.04
CA VAL A 42 -2.24 4.22 5.63
C VAL A 42 -3.64 3.70 5.34
N SER A 43 -4.64 4.06 6.15
CA SER A 43 -6.03 3.67 5.90
C SER A 43 -6.57 4.24 4.59
N GLU A 44 -6.23 5.48 4.24
CA GLU A 44 -6.59 6.10 2.97
C GLU A 44 -5.95 5.40 1.77
N ILE A 45 -4.66 5.05 1.88
CA ILE A 45 -3.94 4.26 0.88
C ILE A 45 -4.63 2.91 0.68
N MET A 46 -4.92 2.20 1.77
CA MET A 46 -5.56 0.89 1.73
C MET A 46 -6.98 0.96 1.17
N LEU A 47 -7.75 1.99 1.49
CA LEU A 47 -9.10 2.19 0.95
C LEU A 47 -9.06 2.37 -0.57
N ARG A 48 -8.14 3.21 -1.08
CA ARG A 48 -7.97 3.39 -2.53
C ARG A 48 -7.63 2.09 -3.22
N LEU A 49 -6.66 1.34 -2.69
CA LEU A 49 -6.24 0.06 -3.29
C LEU A 49 -7.36 -0.98 -3.25
N LYS A 50 -8.16 -1.02 -2.18
CA LYS A 50 -9.36 -1.87 -2.07
C LYS A 50 -10.39 -1.54 -3.15
N ASP A 51 -10.60 -0.26 -3.41
CA ASP A 51 -11.48 0.23 -4.49
C ASP A 51 -10.90 0.00 -5.91
N GLY A 52 -9.67 -0.54 -5.98
CA GLY A 52 -8.95 -0.79 -7.21
C GLY A 52 -8.37 0.48 -7.85
N LYS A 53 -8.10 1.50 -7.03
CA LYS A 53 -7.50 2.77 -7.44
C LYS A 53 -6.09 2.89 -6.88
N PHE A 54 -5.15 3.35 -7.70
CA PHE A 54 -3.81 3.64 -7.21
C PHE A 54 -3.77 4.95 -6.42
N PRO A 55 -3.19 4.95 -5.20
CA PRO A 55 -2.73 6.17 -4.57
C PRO A 55 -1.52 6.73 -5.33
N ARG A 56 -1.06 7.93 -4.94
CA ARG A 56 0.12 8.53 -5.57
C ARG A 56 1.34 7.61 -5.42
N ILE A 57 2.18 7.54 -6.43
CA ILE A 57 3.43 6.74 -6.43
C ILE A 57 4.27 7.07 -5.19
N SER A 58 4.41 8.35 -4.84
CA SER A 58 5.15 8.77 -3.64
C SER A 58 4.59 8.21 -2.33
N SER A 59 3.27 8.01 -2.23
CA SER A 59 2.64 7.36 -1.08
C SER A 59 2.95 5.87 -1.03
N LEU A 60 2.99 5.21 -2.20
CA LEU A 60 3.31 3.78 -2.31
C LEU A 60 4.77 3.51 -1.97
N LEU A 61 5.70 4.35 -2.44
CA LEU A 61 7.13 4.25 -2.13
C LEU A 61 7.38 4.40 -0.62
N LYS A 62 6.82 5.42 0.01
CA LYS A 62 6.92 5.62 1.46
C LYS A 62 6.32 4.47 2.25
N LEU A 63 5.21 3.90 1.78
CA LEU A 63 4.61 2.73 2.40
C LEU A 63 5.55 1.52 2.30
N GLN A 64 6.12 1.27 1.13
CA GLN A 64 7.12 0.21 0.92
C GLN A 64 8.33 0.37 1.85
N GLU A 65 8.88 1.58 1.97
CA GLU A 65 9.99 1.88 2.89
C GLU A 65 9.61 1.59 4.34
N ALA A 66 8.43 2.03 4.78
CA ALA A 66 7.96 1.82 6.15
C ALA A 66 7.64 0.35 6.48
N LEU A 67 7.26 -0.44 5.48
CA LEU A 67 7.06 -1.88 5.59
C LEU A 67 8.37 -2.66 5.40
N GLY A 68 9.45 -2.03 4.90
CA GLY A 68 10.69 -2.73 4.57
C GLY A 68 10.49 -3.86 3.56
N THR A 69 9.50 -3.74 2.65
CA THR A 69 9.19 -4.76 1.65
C THR A 69 8.91 -4.15 0.30
N THR A 70 9.34 -4.82 -0.76
CA THR A 70 9.10 -4.37 -2.13
C THR A 70 7.65 -4.63 -2.52
N LEU A 71 6.88 -3.55 -2.61
CA LEU A 71 5.48 -3.56 -3.05
C LEU A 71 5.36 -3.36 -4.56
N ILE A 72 6.19 -2.47 -5.10
CA ILE A 72 6.25 -2.11 -6.51
C ILE A 72 7.71 -2.22 -6.94
N PHE A 73 7.94 -2.88 -8.07
CA PHE A 73 9.24 -3.01 -8.68
C PHE A 73 9.28 -2.14 -9.94
N PHE A 74 10.32 -1.33 -10.09
CA PHE A 74 10.64 -0.66 -11.34
C PHE A 74 11.81 -1.42 -11.95
N ASP A 75 11.58 -2.03 -13.10
CA ASP A 75 12.65 -2.56 -13.93
C ASP A 75 13.18 -1.39 -14.77
N ILE A 76 14.41 -0.95 -14.48
CA ILE A 76 15.06 0.20 -15.13
C ILE A 76 16.21 -0.32 -15.97
#